data_AF-A0A932NU13-F1
#
_entry.id   AF-A0A932NU13-F1
#
_cell.length_a   1.000
_cell.length_b   1.000
_cell.length_c   1.000
_cell.angle_alpha   90.00
_cell.angle_beta   90.00
_cell.angle_gamma   90.00
#
_symmetry.space_group_name_H-M   'P 1'
#
loop_
_entity.id
_entity.type
_entity.pdbx_description
1 polymer ?
#
loop_
_entity_poly.entity_id
_entity_poly.type
_entity_poly.pdbx_seq_one_letter_code
_entity_poly.pdbx_strand_id
1 'polypeptide(L)'
;MPDLWVIYAIIALALAFDFVNGFHDAANSIATIVSTRVLKPQWAVVWAAAFNFVAFLLFGLHVARTIGKGVVDPGSVTLAVITAGLVGAIAWDLITWYGGIPTSSSHALVGGFAGAAVAHAGLSVLIVDGVVKIGVFIILAPMLGMLIGFIFMMITYWIFRNSSPARVNGLFRKLQLLSAAAYSLGHGGNDAQKTMG
;
A
#
# COMPACT_ATOMS: atom_id res chain seq x y z
N MET A 1 22.45 -24.43 -7.46
CA MET A 1 21.21 -23.77 -7.91
C MET A 1 20.22 -23.87 -6.76
N PRO A 2 19.40 -22.86 -6.47
CA PRO A 2 18.34 -23.04 -5.49
C PRO A 2 17.47 -24.18 -5.96
N ASP A 3 17.15 -25.10 -5.07
CA ASP A 3 16.19 -26.13 -5.39
C ASP A 3 14.85 -25.47 -5.73
N LEU A 4 14.19 -25.93 -6.80
CA LEU A 4 12.95 -25.31 -7.30
C LEU A 4 11.86 -25.16 -6.21
N TRP A 5 11.87 -26.04 -5.21
CA TRP A 5 10.93 -25.97 -4.07
C TRP A 5 11.10 -24.69 -3.24
N VAL A 6 12.32 -24.16 -3.10
CA VAL A 6 12.58 -22.91 -2.37
C VAL A 6 11.96 -21.72 -3.09
N ILE A 7 12.07 -21.71 -4.41
CA ILE A 7 11.50 -20.65 -5.25
C ILE A 7 9.98 -20.67 -5.16
N TYR A 8 9.36 -21.85 -5.27
CA TYR A 8 7.90 -21.96 -5.12
C TYR A 8 7.42 -21.54 -3.72
N ALA A 9 8.17 -21.87 -2.66
CA ALA A 9 7.85 -21.44 -1.31
C ALA A 9 7.92 -19.91 -1.16
N ILE A 10 8.92 -19.26 -1.75
CA ILE A 10 9.06 -17.79 -1.70
C ILE A 10 7.96 -17.12 -2.50
N ILE A 11 7.58 -17.65 -3.67
CA ILE A 11 6.44 -17.13 -4.44
C ILE A 11 5.15 -17.27 -3.63
N ALA A 12 4.92 -18.41 -2.99
CA ALA A 12 3.75 -18.58 -2.13
C ALA A 12 3.75 -17.59 -0.96
N LEU A 13 4.92 -17.31 -0.37
CA LEU A 13 5.07 -16.33 0.71
C LEU A 13 4.84 -14.89 0.23
N ALA A 14 5.34 -14.54 -0.95
CA ALA A 14 5.09 -13.26 -1.59
C ALA A 14 3.59 -13.05 -1.86
N LEU A 15 2.90 -14.07 -2.39
CA LEU A 15 1.45 -14.04 -2.57
C LEU A 15 0.69 -13.94 -1.24
N ALA A 16 1.20 -14.58 -0.18
CA ALA A 16 0.63 -14.43 1.16
C ALA A 16 0.80 -13.01 1.69
N PHE A 17 1.95 -12.37 1.48
CA PHE A 17 2.15 -10.97 1.80
C PHE A 17 1.21 -10.07 1.00
N ASP A 18 1.05 -10.27 -0.31
CA ASP A 18 0.10 -9.51 -1.14
C ASP A 18 -1.34 -9.63 -0.64
N PHE A 19 -1.75 -10.84 -0.24
CA PHE A 19 -3.05 -11.06 0.37
C PHE A 19 -3.19 -10.29 1.69
N VAL A 20 -2.18 -10.37 2.56
CA VAL A 20 -2.17 -9.69 3.86
C VAL A 20 -2.26 -8.18 3.70
N ASN A 21 -1.40 -7.64 2.85
CA ASN A 21 -1.39 -6.24 2.47
C ASN A 21 -2.75 -5.81 1.91
N GLY A 22 -3.32 -6.59 1.00
CA GLY A 22 -4.60 -6.30 0.36
C GLY A 22 -5.76 -6.18 1.36
N PHE A 23 -5.86 -7.08 2.35
CA PHE A 23 -6.94 -6.96 3.34
C PHE A 23 -6.67 -5.86 4.37
N HIS A 24 -5.41 -5.59 4.71
CA HIS A 24 -5.01 -4.56 5.67
C HIS A 24 -5.38 -3.18 5.13
N ASP A 25 -5.02 -2.90 3.88
CA ASP A 25 -5.25 -1.60 3.24
C ASP A 25 -6.60 -1.47 2.53
N ALA A 26 -7.35 -2.56 2.32
CA ALA A 26 -8.69 -2.51 1.74
C ALA A 26 -9.60 -1.51 2.49
N ALA A 27 -9.47 -1.43 3.81
CA ALA A 27 -10.22 -0.52 4.66
C ALA A 27 -10.08 0.95 4.22
N ASN A 28 -8.88 1.37 3.79
CA ASN A 28 -8.62 2.75 3.37
C ASN A 28 -9.44 3.15 2.14
N SER A 29 -9.62 2.22 1.20
CA SER A 29 -10.34 2.45 -0.06
C SER A 29 -11.88 2.39 0.07
N ILE A 30 -12.39 1.64 1.06
CA ILE A 30 -13.83 1.36 1.21
C ILE A 30 -14.51 2.10 2.37
N ALA A 31 -13.74 2.63 3.33
CA ALA A 31 -14.29 3.21 4.55
C ALA A 31 -15.34 4.31 4.28
N THR A 32 -15.10 5.17 3.29
CA THR A 32 -16.00 6.28 2.94
C THR A 32 -17.33 5.77 2.38
N ILE A 33 -17.30 4.88 1.38
CA ILE A 33 -18.49 4.36 0.70
C ILE A 33 -19.32 3.39 1.57
N VAL A 34 -18.69 2.72 2.54
CA VAL A 34 -19.36 1.86 3.52
C VAL A 34 -20.00 2.69 4.64
N SER A 35 -19.27 3.67 5.20
CA SER A 35 -19.80 4.52 6.28
C SER A 35 -20.96 5.41 5.83
N THR A 36 -20.93 5.91 4.58
CA THR A 36 -22.03 6.69 3.98
C THR A 36 -23.17 5.83 3.44
N ARG A 37 -23.06 4.50 3.58
CA ARG A 37 -24.05 3.52 3.09
C ARG A 37 -24.36 3.70 1.60
N VAL A 38 -23.33 4.02 0.82
CA VAL A 38 -23.41 4.04 -0.65
C VAL A 38 -23.37 2.59 -1.15
N LEU A 39 -22.51 1.76 -0.58
CA LEU A 39 -22.44 0.32 -0.83
C LEU A 39 -22.50 -0.47 0.48
N LYS A 40 -23.00 -1.71 0.41
CA LYS A 40 -22.83 -2.69 1.50
C LYS A 40 -21.36 -3.14 1.52
N PRO A 41 -20.80 -3.54 2.68
CA PRO A 41 -19.40 -3.94 2.81
C PRO A 41 -18.92 -4.94 1.76
N GLN A 42 -19.72 -5.98 1.48
CA GLN A 42 -19.38 -7.01 0.49
C GLN A 42 -19.16 -6.44 -0.92
N TRP A 43 -20.03 -5.52 -1.36
CA TRP A 43 -19.92 -4.89 -2.67
C TRP A 43 -18.79 -3.87 -2.73
N ALA A 44 -18.51 -3.20 -1.61
CA ALA A 44 -17.38 -2.29 -1.52
C ALA A 44 -16.03 -3.04 -1.64
N VAL A 45 -15.91 -4.24 -1.06
CA VAL A 45 -14.73 -5.10 -1.24
C VAL A 45 -14.59 -5.53 -2.70
N VAL A 46 -15.68 -5.99 -3.35
CA VAL A 46 -15.66 -6.34 -4.78
C VAL A 46 -15.26 -5.15 -5.65
N TRP A 47 -15.77 -3.96 -5.33
CA TRP A 47 -15.41 -2.72 -6.02
C TRP A 47 -13.91 -2.41 -5.90
N ALA A 48 -13.38 -2.42 -4.68
CA ALA A 48 -11.96 -2.18 -4.44
C ALA A 48 -11.08 -3.23 -5.14
N ALA A 49 -11.43 -4.51 -5.07
CA ALA A 49 -10.70 -5.60 -5.71
C ALA A 49 -10.67 -5.44 -7.25
N ALA A 50 -11.81 -5.10 -7.87
CA ALA A 50 -11.89 -4.88 -9.31
C ALA A 50 -10.97 -3.75 -9.78
N PHE A 51 -10.96 -2.61 -9.07
CA PHE A 51 -10.11 -1.48 -9.45
C PHE A 51 -8.63 -1.71 -9.11
N ASN A 52 -8.30 -2.43 -8.03
CA ASN A 52 -6.93 -2.88 -7.78
C ASN A 52 -6.43 -3.80 -8.91
N PHE A 53 -7.28 -4.70 -9.41
CA PHE A 53 -6.94 -5.56 -10.55
C PHE A 53 -6.76 -4.75 -11.85
N VAL A 54 -7.63 -3.78 -12.11
CA VAL A 54 -7.49 -2.90 -13.29
C VAL A 54 -6.21 -2.07 -13.22
N ALA A 55 -5.75 -1.69 -12.04
CA ALA A 55 -4.51 -0.93 -11.87
C ALA A 55 -3.30 -1.63 -12.49
N PHE A 56 -3.22 -2.97 -12.35
CA PHE A 56 -2.17 -3.78 -12.97
C PHE A 56 -2.12 -3.63 -14.50
N LEU A 57 -3.27 -3.40 -15.16
CA LEU A 57 -3.35 -3.23 -16.62
C LEU A 57 -2.95 -1.82 -17.08
N LEU A 58 -3.04 -0.82 -16.20
CA LEU A 58 -2.88 0.59 -16.54
C LEU A 58 -1.52 1.18 -16.11
N PHE A 59 -0.92 0.68 -15.03
CA PHE A 59 0.31 1.24 -14.47
C PHE A 59 1.52 0.35 -14.73
N GLY A 60 2.65 0.94 -15.17
CA GLY A 60 3.92 0.23 -15.39
C GLY A 60 4.76 0.08 -14.12
N LEU A 61 5.70 -0.89 -14.12
CA LEU A 61 6.48 -1.42 -12.97
C LEU A 61 7.55 -0.48 -12.35
N HIS A 62 7.19 0.76 -12.02
CA HIS A 62 8.13 1.75 -11.50
C HIS A 62 8.49 1.52 -10.01
N VAL A 63 7.52 1.13 -9.17
CA VAL A 63 7.72 0.92 -7.72
C VAL A 63 8.51 -0.35 -7.44
N ALA A 64 8.31 -1.40 -8.24
CA ALA A 64 9.08 -2.64 -8.15
C ALA A 64 10.59 -2.39 -8.20
N ARG A 65 11.04 -1.49 -9.09
CA ARG A 65 12.47 -1.16 -9.25
C ARG A 65 13.07 -0.47 -8.03
N THR A 66 12.26 0.22 -7.24
CA THR A 66 12.71 0.99 -6.07
C THR A 66 12.76 0.19 -4.78
N ILE A 67 11.89 -0.81 -4.59
CA ILE A 67 11.82 -1.60 -3.34
C ILE A 67 13.06 -2.49 -3.18
N GLY A 68 13.45 -3.24 -4.21
CA GLY A 68 14.57 -4.19 -4.13
C GLY A 68 15.98 -3.59 -4.28
N LYS A 69 16.13 -2.39 -4.85
CA LYS A 69 17.46 -1.80 -5.18
C LYS A 69 17.79 -0.51 -4.47
N GLY A 70 16.80 0.12 -3.83
CA GLY A 70 16.97 1.45 -3.25
C GLY A 70 17.44 1.46 -1.80
N VAL A 71 17.24 0.37 -1.06
CA VAL A 71 17.38 0.36 0.42
C VAL A 71 18.51 -0.56 0.89
N VAL A 72 18.72 -1.68 0.22
CA VAL A 72 19.71 -2.71 0.57
C VAL A 72 20.62 -2.92 -0.63
N ASP A 73 21.92 -3.11 -0.39
CA ASP A 73 22.87 -3.48 -1.43
C ASP A 73 22.43 -4.78 -2.14
N PRO A 74 22.17 -4.74 -3.47
CA PRO A 74 21.75 -5.91 -4.24
C PRO A 74 22.68 -7.12 -4.11
N GLY A 75 23.98 -6.90 -3.85
CA GLY A 75 24.95 -7.99 -3.67
C GLY A 75 24.70 -8.85 -2.44
N SER A 76 23.93 -8.35 -1.47
CA SER A 76 23.62 -9.04 -0.20
C SER A 76 22.19 -9.59 -0.14
N VAL A 77 21.40 -9.39 -1.20
CA VAL A 77 20.02 -9.90 -1.28
C VAL A 77 20.04 -11.37 -1.68
N THR A 78 19.99 -12.25 -0.69
CA THR A 78 19.89 -13.70 -0.89
C THR A 78 18.44 -14.18 -0.74
N LEU A 79 18.14 -15.40 -1.20
CA LEU A 79 16.81 -16.01 -1.00
C LEU A 79 16.43 -16.11 0.48
N ALA A 80 17.41 -16.30 1.37
CA ALA A 80 17.18 -16.32 2.81
C ALA A 80 16.79 -14.93 3.34
N VAL A 81 17.43 -13.86 2.86
CA VAL A 81 17.08 -12.48 3.21
C VAL A 81 15.69 -12.12 2.71
N ILE A 82 15.33 -12.52 1.49
CA ILE A 82 13.98 -12.31 0.94
C ILE A 82 12.93 -13.03 1.80
N THR A 83 13.19 -14.30 2.12
CA THR A 83 12.27 -15.11 2.93
C THR A 83 12.08 -14.50 4.32
N ALA A 84 13.18 -14.16 5.01
CA ALA A 84 13.13 -13.57 6.34
C ALA A 84 12.47 -12.19 6.34
N GLY A 85 12.73 -11.36 5.32
CA GLY A 85 12.11 -10.05 5.17
C GLY A 85 10.61 -10.14 4.97
N LEU A 86 10.14 -11.02 4.09
CA LEU A 86 8.71 -11.27 3.87
C LEU A 86 8.03 -11.83 5.13
N VAL A 87 8.64 -12.80 5.82
CA VAL A 87 8.09 -13.33 7.09
C VAL A 87 7.98 -12.22 8.13
N GLY A 88 9.01 -11.38 8.27
CA GLY A 88 9.00 -10.24 9.19
C GLY A 88 7.90 -9.23 8.88
N ALA A 89 7.73 -8.89 7.60
CA ALA A 89 6.69 -7.97 7.14
C ALA A 89 5.28 -8.53 7.40
N ILE A 90 5.03 -9.79 7.00
CA ILE A 90 3.74 -10.48 7.24
C ILE A 90 3.44 -10.54 8.73
N ALA A 91 4.41 -10.94 9.55
CA ALA A 91 4.23 -11.04 10.99
C ALA A 91 3.85 -9.68 11.59
N TRP A 92 4.53 -8.61 11.18
CA TRP A 92 4.22 -7.25 11.63
C TRP A 92 2.81 -6.82 11.22
N ASP A 93 2.43 -7.01 9.95
CA ASP A 93 1.10 -6.64 9.45
C ASP A 93 -0.02 -7.41 10.16
N LEU A 94 0.19 -8.69 10.48
CA LEU A 94 -0.77 -9.49 11.25
C LEU A 94 -0.88 -9.04 12.71
N ILE A 95 0.24 -8.70 13.35
CA ILE A 95 0.26 -8.18 14.73
C ILE A 95 -0.51 -6.86 14.80
N THR A 96 -0.23 -5.93 13.88
CA THR A 96 -0.86 -4.60 13.89
C THR A 96 -2.32 -4.68 13.52
N TRP A 97 -2.68 -5.54 12.56
CA TRP A 97 -4.06 -5.83 12.24
C TRP A 97 -4.83 -6.40 13.43
N TYR A 98 -4.28 -7.39 14.13
CA TYR A 98 -4.92 -7.96 15.32
C TYR A 98 -5.10 -6.92 16.43
N GLY A 99 -4.13 -6.01 16.57
CA GLY A 99 -4.21 -4.87 17.49
C GLY A 99 -5.10 -3.71 17.03
N GLY A 100 -5.65 -3.75 15.80
CA GLY A 100 -6.41 -2.64 15.22
C GLY A 100 -5.57 -1.38 14.99
N ILE A 101 -4.25 -1.51 14.87
CA ILE A 101 -3.31 -0.40 14.70
C ILE A 101 -3.14 -0.15 13.19
N PRO A 102 -3.47 1.05 12.68
CA PRO A 102 -3.22 1.38 11.29
C PRO A 102 -1.71 1.51 11.06
N THR A 103 -1.16 0.63 10.22
CA THR A 103 0.26 0.61 9.84
C THR A 103 0.39 0.51 8.33
N SER A 104 1.57 0.85 7.82
CA SER A 104 1.87 0.74 6.40
C SER A 104 2.64 -0.54 6.12
N SER A 105 2.04 -1.44 5.36
CA SER A 105 2.67 -2.70 4.92
C SER A 105 3.90 -2.44 4.05
N SER A 106 3.94 -1.33 3.31
CA SER A 106 5.13 -0.92 2.53
C SER A 106 6.33 -0.64 3.44
N HIS A 107 6.11 -0.01 4.60
CA HIS A 107 7.18 0.21 5.58
C HIS A 107 7.53 -1.07 6.34
N ALA A 108 6.54 -1.94 6.59
CA ALA A 108 6.78 -3.27 7.14
C ALA A 108 7.68 -4.10 6.22
N LEU A 109 7.42 -4.07 4.90
CA LEU A 109 8.23 -4.75 3.89
C LEU A 109 9.66 -4.20 3.86
N VAL A 110 9.82 -2.89 3.72
CA VAL A 110 11.14 -2.23 3.73
C VAL A 110 11.90 -2.54 5.02
N GLY A 111 11.25 -2.45 6.18
CA GLY A 111 11.84 -2.75 7.48
C GLY A 111 12.22 -4.21 7.63
N GLY A 112 11.37 -5.13 7.16
CA GLY A 112 11.64 -6.57 7.12
C GLY A 112 12.87 -6.90 6.29
N PHE A 113 12.96 -6.37 5.06
CA PHE A 113 14.12 -6.54 4.20
C PHE A 113 15.39 -5.92 4.77
N ALA A 114 15.31 -4.68 5.26
CA ALA A 114 16.45 -3.99 5.86
C ALA A 114 16.96 -4.75 7.09
N GLY A 115 16.07 -5.19 7.98
CA GLY A 115 16.44 -5.97 9.17
C GLY A 115 17.06 -7.32 8.82
N ALA A 116 16.48 -8.05 7.87
CA ALA A 116 17.02 -9.32 7.40
C ALA A 116 18.40 -9.16 6.77
N ALA A 117 18.61 -8.12 5.97
CA ALA A 117 19.88 -7.82 5.34
C ALA A 117 20.95 -7.44 6.38
N VAL A 118 20.60 -6.60 7.37
CA VAL A 118 21.51 -6.22 8.46
C VAL A 118 21.90 -7.45 9.29
N ALA A 119 20.96 -8.36 9.56
CA ALA A 119 21.27 -9.61 10.24
C ALA A 119 22.21 -10.53 9.43
N HIS A 120 22.14 -10.46 8.09
CA HIS A 120 22.97 -11.27 7.20
C HIS A 120 24.38 -10.70 6.96
N ALA A 121 24.48 -9.39 6.72
CA ALA A 121 25.69 -8.75 6.20
C ALA A 121 26.16 -7.53 7.01
N GLY A 122 25.49 -7.21 8.12
CA GLY A 122 25.80 -6.06 8.97
C GLY A 122 25.21 -4.74 8.48
N LEU A 123 25.42 -3.66 9.23
CA LEU A 123 24.81 -2.34 8.97
C LEU A 123 25.27 -1.68 7.67
N SER A 124 26.46 -2.01 7.17
CA SER A 124 27.02 -1.44 5.94
C SER A 124 26.24 -1.81 4.67
N VAL A 125 25.34 -2.80 4.76
CA VAL A 125 24.50 -3.23 3.63
C VAL A 125 23.38 -2.22 3.31
N LEU A 126 23.08 -1.31 4.24
CA LEU A 126 22.01 -0.33 4.06
C LEU A 126 22.47 0.83 3.20
N ILE A 127 21.67 1.15 2.18
CA ILE A 127 21.86 2.33 1.35
C ILE A 127 21.27 3.52 2.09
N VAL A 128 22.13 4.27 2.78
CA VAL A 128 21.75 5.39 3.66
C VAL A 128 20.83 6.39 2.95
N ASP A 129 21.13 6.75 1.70
CA ASP A 129 20.32 7.68 0.91
C ASP A 129 18.87 7.17 0.74
N GLY A 130 18.69 5.89 0.45
CA GLY A 130 17.38 5.27 0.32
C GLY A 130 16.61 5.22 1.63
N VAL A 131 17.29 4.84 2.72
CA VAL A 131 16.67 4.81 4.06
C VAL A 131 16.23 6.20 4.49
N VAL A 132 17.08 7.22 4.30
CA VAL A 132 16.76 8.62 4.62
C VAL A 132 15.59 9.11 3.77
N LYS A 133 15.58 8.80 2.48
CA LYS A 133 14.49 9.18 1.57
C LYS A 133 13.15 8.61 2.04
N ILE A 134 13.11 7.33 2.41
CA ILE A 134 11.90 6.72 2.98
C ILE A 134 11.50 7.42 4.27
N GLY A 135 12.46 7.64 5.19
CA GLY A 135 12.24 8.33 6.45
C GLY A 135 11.63 9.74 6.29
N VAL A 136 12.11 10.52 5.31
CA VAL A 136 11.56 11.85 5.01
C VAL A 136 10.12 11.74 4.50
N PHE A 137 9.84 10.79 3.61
CA PHE A 137 8.51 10.64 3.01
C PHE A 137 7.46 10.07 3.98
N ILE A 138 7.85 9.42 5.07
CA ILE A 138 6.94 9.06 6.18
C ILE A 138 6.21 10.30 6.71
N ILE A 139 6.90 11.43 6.81
CA ILE A 139 6.34 12.68 7.32
C ILE A 139 5.76 13.51 6.17
N LEU A 140 6.51 13.63 5.07
CA LEU A 140 6.16 14.51 3.98
C LEU A 140 4.89 14.06 3.23
N ALA A 141 4.69 12.75 3.01
CA ALA A 141 3.53 12.27 2.26
C ALA A 141 2.19 12.52 2.98
N PRO A 142 2.04 12.24 4.29
CA PRO A 142 0.83 12.63 5.03
C PRO A 142 0.61 14.14 5.08
N MET A 143 1.67 14.94 5.23
CA MET A 143 1.55 16.41 5.23
C MET A 143 1.04 16.95 3.90
N LEU A 144 1.60 16.46 2.78
CA LEU A 144 1.14 16.82 1.45
C LEU A 144 -0.29 16.35 1.20
N GLY A 145 -0.63 15.12 1.60
CA GLY A 145 -1.99 14.59 1.52
C GLY A 145 -3.00 15.44 2.30
N MET A 146 -2.64 15.86 3.51
CA MET A 146 -3.46 16.75 4.34
C MET A 146 -3.64 18.13 3.69
N LEU A 147 -2.57 18.73 3.18
CA LEU A 147 -2.62 20.03 2.52
C LEU A 147 -3.50 19.99 1.26
N ILE A 148 -3.26 19.03 0.38
CA ILE A 148 -4.02 18.86 -0.86
C ILE A 148 -5.48 18.54 -0.54
N GLY A 149 -5.73 17.64 0.41
CA GLY A 149 -7.07 17.29 0.87
C GLY A 149 -7.82 18.49 1.43
N PHE A 150 -7.15 19.33 2.22
CA PHE A 150 -7.73 20.56 2.77
C PHE A 150 -8.09 21.56 1.67
N ILE A 151 -7.22 21.76 0.68
CA ILE A 151 -7.49 22.61 -0.48
C ILE A 151 -8.70 22.09 -1.26
N PHE A 152 -8.76 20.77 -1.52
CA PHE A 152 -9.88 20.14 -2.22
C PHE A 152 -11.20 20.28 -1.45
N MET A 153 -11.17 20.10 -0.13
CA MET A 153 -12.31 20.33 0.75
C MET A 153 -12.80 21.77 0.66
N MET A 154 -11.87 22.75 0.71
CA MET A 154 -12.19 24.17 0.62
C MET A 154 -12.87 24.49 -0.72
N ILE A 155 -12.25 24.11 -1.84
CA ILE A 155 -12.82 24.30 -3.18
C ILE A 155 -14.23 23.71 -3.28
N THR A 156 -14.39 22.47 -2.80
CA THR A 156 -15.68 21.77 -2.82
C THR A 156 -16.73 22.52 -2.00
N TYR A 157 -16.38 22.99 -0.80
CA TYR A 157 -17.27 23.79 0.03
C TYR A 157 -17.71 25.07 -0.68
N TRP A 158 -16.79 25.84 -1.26
CA TRP A 158 -17.11 27.09 -1.94
C TRP A 158 -18.02 26.92 -3.17
N ILE A 159 -17.86 25.81 -3.91
CA ILE A 159 -18.72 25.49 -5.06
C ILE A 159 -20.15 25.16 -4.60
N PHE A 160 -20.29 24.38 -3.52
CA PHE A 160 -21.59 23.82 -3.10
C PHE A 160 -22.26 24.55 -1.93
N ARG A 161 -21.65 25.59 -1.34
CA ARG A 161 -22.18 26.29 -0.15
C ARG A 161 -23.63 26.81 -0.26
N ASN A 162 -24.08 27.12 -1.47
CA ASN A 162 -25.45 27.62 -1.74
C ASN A 162 -26.36 26.54 -2.36
N SER A 163 -25.92 25.28 -2.42
CA SER A 163 -26.70 24.17 -2.98
C SER A 163 -27.58 23.52 -1.92
N SER A 164 -28.74 22.99 -2.33
CA SER A 164 -29.61 22.26 -1.40
C SER A 164 -28.97 20.94 -0.94
N PRO A 165 -29.12 20.54 0.35
CA PRO A 165 -28.55 19.30 0.86
C PRO A 165 -28.97 18.05 0.07
N ALA A 166 -30.20 18.02 -0.45
CA ALA A 166 -30.69 16.91 -1.27
C ALA A 166 -29.90 16.75 -2.59
N ARG A 167 -29.61 17.87 -3.27
CA ARG A 167 -28.82 17.86 -4.51
C ARG A 167 -27.37 17.46 -4.26
N VAL A 168 -26.77 17.99 -3.19
CA VAL A 168 -25.40 17.64 -2.78
C VAL A 168 -25.33 16.15 -2.46
N ASN A 169 -26.22 15.63 -1.63
CA ASN A 169 -26.22 14.22 -1.27
C ASN A 169 -26.40 13.31 -2.51
N GLY A 170 -27.32 13.64 -3.42
CA GLY A 170 -27.54 12.86 -4.64
C GLY A 170 -26.30 12.79 -5.55
N LEU A 171 -25.56 13.89 -5.68
CA LEU A 171 -24.33 13.95 -6.48
C LEU A 171 -23.15 13.25 -5.77
N PHE A 172 -22.90 13.57 -4.50
CA PHE A 172 -21.74 13.07 -3.78
C PHE A 172 -21.80 11.57 -3.52
N ARG A 173 -22.98 10.97 -3.41
CA ARG A 173 -23.13 9.50 -3.38
C ARG A 173 -22.55 8.82 -4.62
N LYS A 174 -22.66 9.45 -5.80
CA LYS A 174 -22.07 8.95 -7.05
C LYS A 174 -20.58 9.27 -7.13
N LEU A 175 -20.18 10.49 -6.76
CA LEU A 175 -18.78 10.91 -6.80
C LEU A 175 -17.90 10.12 -5.82
N GLN A 176 -18.44 9.69 -4.68
CA GLN A 176 -17.70 8.85 -3.73
C GLN A 176 -17.34 7.47 -4.32
N LEU A 177 -18.16 6.91 -5.22
CA LEU A 177 -17.81 5.68 -5.93
C LEU A 177 -16.62 5.89 -6.88
N LEU A 178 -16.62 7.01 -7.60
CA LEU A 178 -15.51 7.41 -8.47
C LEU A 178 -14.23 7.66 -7.65
N SER A 179 -14.36 8.35 -6.51
CA SER A 179 -13.23 8.60 -5.61
C SER A 179 -12.68 7.31 -5.02
N ALA A 180 -13.52 6.37 -4.58
CA ALA A 180 -13.10 5.07 -4.09
C ALA A 180 -12.44 4.21 -5.18
N ALA A 181 -12.95 4.27 -6.42
CA ALA A 181 -12.33 3.63 -7.58
C ALA A 181 -10.95 4.22 -7.89
N ALA A 182 -10.83 5.56 -7.92
CA ALA A 182 -9.57 6.25 -8.15
C ALA A 182 -8.53 5.94 -7.05
N TYR A 183 -8.96 5.90 -5.79
CA TYR A 183 -8.10 5.49 -4.68
C TYR A 183 -7.64 4.04 -4.85
N SER A 184 -8.55 3.11 -5.17
CA SER A 184 -8.22 1.69 -5.37
C SER A 184 -7.29 1.48 -6.57
N LEU A 185 -7.43 2.27 -7.63
CA LEU A 185 -6.51 2.28 -8.77
C LEU A 185 -5.11 2.76 -8.38
N GLY A 186 -5.02 3.89 -7.67
CA GLY A 186 -3.73 4.42 -7.21
C GLY A 186 -3.06 3.51 -6.19
N HIS A 187 -3.85 2.88 -5.33
CA HIS A 187 -3.40 1.87 -4.39
C HIS A 187 -2.83 0.66 -5.13
N GLY A 188 -3.62 -0.01 -5.98
CA GLY A 188 -3.18 -1.20 -6.73
C GLY A 188 -1.98 -0.93 -7.64
N GLY A 189 -1.86 0.29 -8.20
CA GLY A 189 -0.73 0.69 -9.02
C GLY A 189 0.59 0.77 -8.24
N ASN A 190 0.56 1.12 -6.96
CA ASN A 190 1.75 1.15 -6.10
C ASN A 190 2.01 -0.19 -5.42
N ASP A 191 0.94 -0.82 -4.92
CA ASP A 191 1.04 -1.96 -4.02
C ASP A 191 1.21 -3.31 -4.71
N ALA A 192 0.65 -3.50 -5.90
CA ALA A 192 0.93 -4.73 -6.65
C ALA A 192 2.41 -4.82 -7.04
N GLN A 193 3.10 -3.68 -7.13
CA GLN A 193 4.47 -3.62 -7.62
C GLN A 193 5.51 -3.86 -6.54
N LYS A 194 5.22 -3.57 -5.27
CA LYS A 194 6.21 -3.71 -4.19
C LYS A 194 6.62 -5.14 -3.92
N THR A 195 5.73 -6.10 -4.14
CA THR A 195 5.99 -7.54 -3.97
C THR A 195 6.66 -8.14 -5.21
N MET A 196 6.49 -7.51 -6.38
CA MET A 196 7.16 -7.92 -7.63
C MET A 196 8.62 -7.46 -7.70
N GLY A 197 9.00 -6.45 -6.90
CA GLY A 197 10.32 -5.82 -6.91
C GLY A 197 11.32 -6.47 -5.97
#